data_AF-A0A377WEL2-F1
#
_entry.id   AF-A0A377WEL2-F1
#
_cell.length_a   1.000
_cell.length_b   1.000
_cell.length_c   1.000
_cell.angle_alpha   90.00
_cell.angle_beta   90.00
_cell.angle_gamma   90.00
#
_symmetry.space_group_name_H-M   'P 1'
#
loop_
_entity.id
_entity.type
_entity.pdbx_description
1 polymer ?
#
loop_
_entity_poly.entity_id
_entity_poly.type
_entity_poly.pdbx_seq_one_letter_code
_entity_poly.pdbx_strand_id
1 'polypeptide(L)'
;MQQQLTQALEAYLQKLDDEARIEAINAFRQVLHHYSPFRSQPVDCVLWVKQELIAPNDYNPNNVAPPEKRLLQTSLEADGFTQPVVVIQQGPQAYTIVDGFHRHELACSKAVLKKR
;
A
#
# COMPACT_ATOMS: atom_id res chain seq x y z
N MET A 1 -4.23 -29.07 9.98
CA MET A 1 -4.98 -27.82 10.26
C MET A 1 -4.43 -26.64 9.46
N GLN A 2 -3.18 -26.20 9.64
CA GLN A 2 -2.64 -25.04 8.90
C GLN A 2 -2.78 -25.18 7.37
N GLN A 3 -2.35 -26.33 6.81
CA GLN A 3 -2.49 -26.59 5.38
C GLN A 3 -3.96 -26.55 4.88
N GLN A 4 -4.90 -27.01 5.70
CA GLN A 4 -6.33 -26.97 5.37
C GLN A 4 -6.86 -25.52 5.37
N LEU A 5 -6.40 -24.69 6.32
CA LEU A 5 -6.73 -23.26 6.36
C LEU A 5 -6.16 -22.53 5.13
N THR A 6 -4.92 -22.84 4.74
CA THR A 6 -4.30 -22.29 3.53
C THR A 6 -5.11 -22.66 2.28
N GLN A 7 -5.48 -23.94 2.12
CA GLN A 7 -6.29 -24.39 0.98
C GLN A 7 -7.68 -23.73 0.95
N ALA A 8 -8.33 -23.57 2.11
CA ALA A 8 -9.61 -22.90 2.20
C ALA A 8 -9.51 -21.42 1.81
N LEU A 9 -8.44 -20.74 2.24
CA LEU A 9 -8.15 -19.35 1.88
C LEU A 9 -7.91 -19.20 0.37
N GLU A 10 -7.09 -20.07 -0.23
CA GLU A 10 -6.84 -20.09 -1.68
C GLU A 10 -8.15 -20.26 -2.47
N ALA A 11 -8.96 -21.25 -2.10
CA ALA A 11 -10.23 -21.54 -2.77
C ALA A 11 -11.25 -20.40 -2.63
N TYR A 12 -11.19 -19.64 -1.54
CA TYR A 12 -12.00 -18.44 -1.34
C TYR A 12 -11.53 -17.28 -2.23
N LEU A 13 -10.23 -16.94 -2.19
CA LEU A 13 -9.66 -15.80 -2.91
C LEU A 13 -9.75 -15.95 -4.45
N GLN A 14 -9.69 -17.18 -4.97
CA GLN A 14 -9.80 -17.47 -6.41
C GLN A 14 -11.18 -17.13 -6.99
N LYS A 15 -12.23 -17.06 -6.16
CA LYS A 15 -13.61 -16.78 -6.61
C LYS A 15 -13.93 -15.29 -6.70
N LEU A 16 -13.08 -14.44 -6.14
CA LEU A 16 -13.29 -13.00 -6.07
C LEU A 16 -12.69 -12.32 -7.31
N ASP A 17 -13.32 -11.23 -7.76
CA ASP A 17 -12.68 -10.28 -8.68
C ASP A 17 -11.54 -9.53 -7.98
N ASP A 18 -10.77 -8.73 -8.73
CA ASP A 18 -9.57 -8.11 -8.18
C ASP A 18 -9.86 -7.11 -7.05
N GLU A 19 -10.96 -6.35 -7.13
CA GLU A 19 -11.33 -5.38 -6.10
C GLU A 19 -11.73 -6.10 -4.79
N ALA A 20 -12.66 -7.05 -4.86
CA ALA A 20 -13.07 -7.82 -3.69
C ALA A 20 -11.93 -8.68 -3.14
N ARG A 21 -11.03 -9.18 -4.00
CA ARG A 21 -9.85 -9.94 -3.57
C ARG A 21 -8.89 -9.05 -2.78
N ILE A 22 -8.65 -7.81 -3.19
CA ILE A 22 -7.80 -6.85 -2.46
C ILE A 22 -8.40 -6.55 -1.08
N GLU A 23 -9.71 -6.28 -1.00
CA GLU A 23 -10.40 -6.03 0.26
C GLU A 23 -10.29 -7.23 1.21
N ALA A 24 -10.56 -8.44 0.70
CA ALA A 24 -10.42 -9.67 1.48
C ALA A 24 -8.98 -9.88 1.96
N ILE A 25 -7.98 -9.70 1.10
CA ILE A 25 -6.55 -9.81 1.48
C ILE A 25 -6.21 -8.82 2.58
N ASN A 26 -6.64 -7.56 2.46
CA ASN A 26 -6.42 -6.55 3.48
C ASN A 26 -7.06 -6.94 4.82
N ALA A 27 -8.30 -7.45 4.81
CA ALA A 27 -8.96 -7.95 6.01
C ALA A 27 -8.17 -9.11 6.67
N PHE A 28 -7.69 -10.06 5.88
CA PHE A 28 -6.83 -11.14 6.41
C PHE A 28 -5.52 -10.61 6.99
N ARG A 29 -4.86 -9.64 6.33
CA ARG A 29 -3.65 -9.00 6.86
C ARG A 29 -3.90 -8.35 8.21
N GLN A 30 -5.03 -7.67 8.39
CA GLN A 30 -5.40 -7.07 9.68
C GLN A 30 -5.62 -8.12 10.77
N VAL A 31 -6.27 -9.24 10.44
CA VAL A 31 -6.43 -10.36 11.39
C VAL A 31 -5.06 -10.93 11.76
N LEU A 32 -4.18 -11.19 10.80
CA LEU A 32 -2.83 -11.69 11.06
C LEU A 32 -2.02 -10.72 11.92
N HIS A 33 -2.08 -9.43 11.60
CA HIS A 33 -1.44 -8.36 12.37
C HIS A 33 -1.89 -8.35 13.84
N HIS A 34 -3.18 -8.52 14.10
CA HIS A 34 -3.72 -8.57 15.46
C HIS A 34 -3.04 -9.65 16.33
N TYR A 35 -2.75 -10.81 15.74
CA TYR A 35 -2.08 -11.92 16.42
C TYR A 35 -0.55 -11.91 16.29
N SER A 36 0.03 -11.00 15.49
CA SER A 36 1.48 -10.94 15.27
C SER A 36 2.22 -10.52 16.55
N PRO A 37 3.35 -11.17 16.88
CA PRO A 37 4.24 -10.70 17.94
C PRO A 37 4.90 -9.35 17.57
N PHE A 38 4.89 -8.96 16.30
CA PHE A 38 5.45 -7.70 15.79
C PHE A 38 4.39 -6.63 15.54
N ARG A 39 3.16 -6.77 16.05
CA ARG A 39 2.06 -5.82 15.82
C ARG A 39 2.35 -4.36 16.20
N SER A 40 3.38 -4.10 17.01
CA SER A 40 3.83 -2.75 17.34
C SER A 40 4.68 -2.11 16.24
N GLN A 41 5.13 -2.88 15.25
CA GLN A 41 5.94 -2.42 14.12
C GLN A 41 5.00 -2.05 12.95
N PRO A 42 5.03 -0.81 12.44
CA PRO A 42 4.15 -0.38 11.35
C PRO A 42 4.27 -1.22 10.07
N VAL A 43 5.44 -1.82 9.84
CA VAL A 43 5.72 -2.66 8.68
C VAL A 43 5.10 -4.05 8.75
N ASP A 44 4.55 -4.46 9.90
CA ASP A 44 3.91 -5.77 10.08
C ASP A 44 2.58 -5.88 9.31
N CYS A 45 1.91 -4.75 9.03
CA CYS A 45 0.63 -4.72 8.31
C CYS A 45 0.63 -3.66 7.21
N VAL A 46 0.99 -4.06 5.99
CA VAL A 46 0.92 -3.20 4.80
C VAL A 46 -0.34 -3.52 4.00
N LEU A 47 -1.16 -2.50 3.77
CA LEU A 47 -2.45 -2.61 3.09
C LEU A 47 -2.39 -1.93 1.72
N TRP A 48 -3.09 -2.51 0.73
CA TRP A 48 -3.32 -1.86 -0.55
C TRP A 48 -4.56 -0.99 -0.47
N VAL A 49 -4.40 0.33 -0.56
CA VAL A 49 -5.48 1.31 -0.40
C VAL A 49 -5.62 2.10 -1.69
N LYS A 50 -6.85 2.44 -2.08
CA LYS A 50 -7.11 3.29 -3.24
C LYS A 50 -6.48 4.67 -3.05
N GLN A 51 -5.77 5.16 -4.07
CA GLN A 51 -5.03 6.42 -3.99
C GLN A 51 -5.93 7.61 -3.65
N GLU A 52 -7.21 7.60 -4.06
CA GLU A 52 -8.18 8.66 -3.76
C GLU A 52 -8.47 8.84 -2.26
N LEU A 53 -8.12 7.86 -1.43
CA LEU A 53 -8.28 7.94 0.03
C LEU A 53 -7.04 8.54 0.71
N ILE A 54 -5.97 8.81 -0.04
CA ILE A 54 -4.68 9.28 0.45
C ILE A 54 -4.47 10.74 0.06
N ALA A 55 -4.20 11.58 1.05
CA ALA A 55 -3.91 13.00 0.87
C ALA A 55 -2.51 13.34 1.39
N PRO A 56 -1.78 14.28 0.76
CA PRO A 56 -0.57 14.83 1.34
C PRO A 56 -0.90 15.62 2.61
N ASN A 57 0.10 15.76 3.49
CA ASN A 57 0.02 16.68 4.62
C ASN A 57 0.37 18.11 4.18
N ASP A 58 0.17 19.07 5.09
CA ASP A 58 0.55 20.48 4.88
C ASP A 58 2.06 20.73 5.05
N TYR A 59 2.84 19.68 5.31
CA TYR A 59 4.29 19.81 5.45
C TYR A 59 4.93 19.88 4.06
N ASN A 60 5.76 20.89 3.83
CA ASN A 60 6.48 21.05 2.56
C ASN A 60 7.49 19.91 2.38
N PRO A 61 7.27 18.96 1.46
CA PRO A 61 8.28 17.94 1.19
C PRO A 61 9.52 18.66 0.66
N ASN A 62 10.69 18.37 1.26
CA ASN A 62 11.96 18.90 0.77
C ASN A 62 12.03 18.70 -0.76
N ASN A 63 12.40 19.74 -1.49
CA ASN A 63 12.46 19.69 -2.95
C ASN A 63 13.46 18.61 -3.39
N VAL A 64 12.98 17.48 -3.88
CA VAL A 64 13.83 16.41 -4.41
C VAL A 64 14.38 16.85 -5.76
N ALA A 65 15.70 16.69 -5.93
CA ALA A 65 16.36 17.10 -7.15
C ALA A 65 15.89 16.26 -8.37
N PRO A 66 15.86 16.85 -9.58
CA PRO A 66 15.28 16.20 -10.76
C PRO A 66 15.91 14.84 -11.16
N PRO A 67 17.23 14.60 -11.01
CA PRO A 67 17.81 13.27 -11.25
C PRO A 67 17.24 12.19 -10.32
N GLU A 68 17.11 12.48 -9.03
CA GLU A 68 16.63 11.58 -8.00
C GLU A 68 15.16 11.25 -8.20
N LYS A 69 14.32 12.24 -8.57
CA LYS A 69 12.92 12.00 -8.91
C LYS A 69 12.76 11.11 -10.14
N ARG A 70 13.65 11.24 -11.14
CA ARG A 70 13.66 10.35 -12.32
C ARG A 70 14.08 8.92 -11.96
N LEU A 71 15.12 8.76 -11.14
CA LEU A 71 15.54 7.45 -10.67
C LEU A 71 14.43 6.75 -9.87
N LEU A 72 13.73 7.49 -8.99
CA LEU A 72 12.59 6.96 -8.26
C LEU A 72 11.46 6.50 -9.21
N GLN A 73 11.15 7.31 -10.24
CA GLN A 73 10.18 6.92 -11.26
C GLN A 73 10.59 5.63 -11.97
N THR A 74 11.85 5.54 -12.43
CA THR A 74 12.37 4.34 -13.11
C THR A 74 12.28 3.11 -12.21
N SER A 75 12.59 3.22 -10.92
CA SER A 75 12.45 2.10 -9.98
C SER A 75 10.98 1.70 -9.78
N LEU A 76 10.05 2.66 -9.63
CA LEU A 76 8.62 2.35 -9.53
C LEU A 76 8.08 1.66 -10.79
N GLU A 77 8.54 2.08 -11.96
CA GLU A 77 8.15 1.49 -13.24
C GLU A 77 8.76 0.09 -13.45
N ALA A 78 9.98 -0.16 -12.99
CA ALA A 78 10.62 -1.47 -13.09
C ALA A 78 10.05 -2.44 -12.04
N ASP A 79 10.08 -2.04 -10.77
CA ASP A 79 9.95 -2.94 -9.62
C ASP A 79 8.63 -2.77 -8.85
N GLY A 80 7.86 -1.71 -9.13
CA GLY A 80 6.69 -1.34 -8.34
C GLY A 80 7.06 -0.71 -6.98
N PHE A 81 6.12 -0.73 -6.03
CA PHE A 81 6.38 -0.22 -4.67
C PHE A 81 7.22 -1.23 -3.88
N THR A 82 8.51 -0.95 -3.73
CA THR A 82 9.44 -1.74 -2.89
C THR A 82 9.40 -1.33 -1.41
N GLN A 83 8.81 -0.18 -1.12
CA GLN A 83 8.59 0.34 0.23
C GLN A 83 7.22 1.02 0.27
N PRO A 84 6.44 0.85 1.36
CA PRO A 84 5.12 1.45 1.50
C PRO A 84 5.20 2.97 1.68
N VAL A 85 4.09 3.65 1.38
CA VAL A 85 3.86 5.03 1.83
C VAL A 85 3.39 4.96 3.27
N VAL A 86 3.99 5.76 4.15
CA VAL A 86 3.62 5.81 5.56
C VAL A 86 2.54 6.87 5.73
N VAL A 87 1.43 6.49 6.35
CA VAL A 87 0.27 7.35 6.54
C VAL A 87 -0.19 7.33 7.99
N ILE A 88 -0.89 8.39 8.40
CA ILE A 88 -1.74 8.39 9.58
C ILE A 88 -3.20 8.32 9.13
N GLN A 89 -3.98 7.48 9.80
CA GLN A 89 -5.42 7.38 9.54
C GLN A 89 -6.15 8.51 10.30
N GLN A 90 -6.81 9.39 9.56
CA GLN A 90 -7.60 10.51 10.10
C GLN A 90 -9.10 10.16 10.21
N GLY A 91 -9.54 9.09 9.55
CA GLY A 91 -10.92 8.60 9.59
C GLY A 91 -11.08 7.25 8.88
N PRO A 92 -12.30 6.73 8.75
CA PRO A 92 -12.55 5.39 8.20
C PRO A 92 -11.95 5.15 6.81
N GLN A 93 -11.86 6.19 5.98
CA GLN A 93 -11.30 6.14 4.62
C GLN A 93 -10.51 7.41 4.29
N ALA A 94 -9.79 7.94 5.27
CA ALA A 94 -9.01 9.16 5.11
C ALA A 94 -7.61 8.95 5.68
N TYR A 95 -6.61 9.03 4.81
CA TYR A 95 -5.21 8.81 5.15
C TYR A 95 -4.38 10.04 4.79
N THR A 96 -3.56 10.50 5.71
CA THR A 96 -2.63 11.61 5.49
C THR A 96 -1.22 11.08 5.42
N ILE A 97 -0.50 11.40 4.35
CA ILE A 97 0.90 10.98 4.16
C ILE A 97 1.79 11.60 5.24
N VAL A 98 2.66 10.78 5.81
CA VAL A 98 3.77 11.19 6.68
C VAL A 98 5.11 11.01 5.99
N ASP A 99 5.29 9.91 5.25
CA ASP A 99 6.48 9.65 4.44
C ASP A 99 6.13 8.97 3.11
N GLY A 100 6.96 9.18 2.09
CA GLY A 100 6.77 8.63 0.75
C GLY A 100 5.97 9.53 -0.19
N PHE A 101 5.88 10.83 0.06
CA PHE A 101 5.15 11.79 -0.77
C PHE A 101 5.49 11.66 -2.27
N HIS A 102 6.77 11.64 -2.65
CA HIS A 102 7.16 11.56 -4.07
C HIS A 102 6.79 10.22 -4.72
N ARG A 103 6.72 9.12 -3.96
CA ARG A 103 6.22 7.83 -4.46
C ARG A 103 4.74 7.95 -4.83
N HIS A 104 3.94 8.51 -3.93
CA HIS A 104 2.52 8.77 -4.15
C HIS A 104 2.29 9.75 -5.32
N GLU A 105 3.04 10.85 -5.37
CA GLU A 105 2.97 11.86 -6.43
C GLU A 105 3.25 11.26 -7.82
N LEU A 106 4.30 10.42 -7.93
CA LEU A 106 4.64 9.75 -9.18
C LEU A 106 3.56 8.74 -9.59
N ALA A 107 3.07 7.94 -8.66
CA ALA A 107 1.97 6.99 -8.93
C ALA A 107 0.69 7.70 -9.40
N CYS A 108 0.35 8.86 -8.82
CA CYS A 108 -0.80 9.66 -9.22
C CYS A 108 -0.62 10.35 -10.58
N SER A 109 0.60 10.68 -10.99
CA SER A 109 0.87 11.46 -12.19
C SER A 109 1.17 10.61 -13.44
N LYS A 110 1.64 9.36 -13.27
CA LYS A 110 2.07 8.51 -14.39
C LYS A 110 1.04 7.43 -14.70
N ALA A 111 0.45 7.50 -15.91
CA ALA A 111 -0.54 6.52 -16.36
C ALA A 111 -0.03 5.07 -16.36
N VAL A 112 1.26 4.85 -16.60
CA VAL A 112 1.87 3.51 -16.55
C VAL A 112 1.84 2.90 -15.15
N LEU A 113 1.86 3.73 -14.10
CA LEU A 113 1.82 3.30 -12.71
C LEU A 113 0.39 3.10 -12.17
N LYS A 114 -0.63 3.67 -12.83
CA LYS A 114 -2.05 3.52 -12.45
C LYS A 114 -2.69 2.20 -12.88
N LYS A 115 -2.05 1.47 -13.79
CA LYS A 115 -2.57 0.24 -14.40
C LYS A 115 -2.04 -1.05 -13.77
N ARG A 116 -1.26 -0.92 -12.70
CA ARG A 116 -0.73 -2.04 -11.90
C ARG A 116 -1.52 -2.16 -10.62
#